data_AF-A0A6S7LUL0-F1
#
_entry.id   AF-A0A6S7LUL0-F1
#
_cell.length_a   1.000
_cell.length_b   1.000
_cell.length_c   1.000
_cell.angle_alpha   90.00
_cell.angle_beta   90.00
_cell.angle_gamma   90.00
#
_symmetry.space_group_name_H-M   'P 1'
#
loop_
_entity.id
_entity.type
_entity.pdbx_description
1 polymer ?
#
loop_
_entity_poly.entity_id
_entity_poly.type
_entity_poly.pdbx_seq_one_letter_code
_entity_poly.pdbx_strand_id
1 'polypeptide(L)'
;MVLSLIHPNTCGFSKVIAWQLAKSTQSKATRLDGESLPKFRSRISKLHYENFIQTFSECKENFCIDFIAFQNRFPDLHTKFVKWNSRKINERAIYVATFDTEKWRKLPSSKKAEHSLLECRGCSQRYSYQQSLFPVKSNQLKHIQKEIDFAEAAQTVRDLCHEKEKCTKRE
;
A
#
# COMPACT_ATOMS: atom_id res chain seq x y z
N MET A 1 12.26 -16.23 -7.66
CA MET A 1 12.19 -14.90 -7.00
C MET A 1 11.05 -14.95 -5.99
N VAL A 2 11.27 -14.61 -4.71
CA VAL A 2 10.21 -14.72 -3.68
C VAL A 2 9.25 -13.53 -3.83
N LEU A 3 8.01 -13.80 -4.22
CA LEU A 3 6.91 -12.83 -4.20
C LEU A 3 6.74 -12.32 -2.76
N SER A 4 7.08 -11.06 -2.53
CA SER A 4 7.02 -10.45 -1.21
C SER A 4 6.34 -9.10 -1.30
N LEU A 5 5.24 -8.92 -0.56
CA LEU A 5 4.54 -7.63 -0.43
C LEU A 5 5.44 -6.51 0.12
N ILE A 6 6.63 -6.82 0.62
CA ILE A 6 7.49 -5.88 1.34
C ILE A 6 8.72 -5.49 0.50
N HIS A 7 8.89 -6.07 -0.69
CA HIS A 7 10.05 -5.80 -1.52
C HIS A 7 10.02 -4.35 -2.06
N PRO A 8 11.19 -3.66 -2.17
CA PRO A 8 11.31 -2.34 -2.79
C PRO A 8 10.58 -2.20 -4.12
N ASN A 9 10.74 -3.20 -4.99
CA ASN A 9 10.23 -3.17 -6.36
C ASN A 9 8.76 -3.61 -6.48
N THR A 10 8.15 -4.04 -5.38
CA THR A 10 6.73 -4.40 -5.35
C THR A 10 5.85 -3.16 -5.44
N CYS A 11 4.75 -3.25 -6.18
CA CYS A 11 3.82 -2.14 -6.37
C CYS A 11 3.38 -1.47 -5.06
N GLY A 12 3.47 -0.14 -4.98
CA GLY A 12 2.96 0.64 -3.85
C GLY A 12 1.46 0.46 -3.63
N PHE A 13 0.66 0.35 -4.71
CA PHE A 13 -0.77 0.05 -4.61
C PHE A 13 -1.01 -1.28 -3.89
N SER A 14 -0.28 -2.35 -4.23
CA SER A 14 -0.46 -3.63 -3.52
C SER A 14 -0.17 -3.52 -2.01
N LYS A 15 0.83 -2.73 -1.62
CA LYS A 15 1.19 -2.52 -0.20
C LYS A 15 0.07 -1.80 0.54
N VAL A 16 -0.37 -0.66 0.01
CA VAL A 16 -1.39 0.18 0.65
C VAL A 16 -2.75 -0.52 0.64
N ILE A 17 -3.16 -1.10 -0.48
CA ILE A 17 -4.45 -1.80 -0.61
C ILE A 17 -4.50 -3.00 0.34
N ALA A 18 -3.46 -3.85 0.40
CA ALA A 18 -3.44 -4.96 1.33
C ALA A 18 -3.60 -4.48 2.79
N TRP A 19 -2.91 -3.39 3.16
CA TRP A 19 -3.03 -2.80 4.49
C TRP A 19 -4.41 -2.18 4.77
N GLN A 20 -4.99 -1.48 3.81
CA GLN A 20 -6.33 -0.87 3.92
C GLN A 20 -7.44 -1.91 4.02
N LEU A 21 -7.38 -2.96 3.20
CA LEU A 21 -8.34 -4.07 3.24
C LEU A 21 -8.33 -4.75 4.59
N ALA A 22 -7.16 -5.01 5.16
CA ALA A 22 -7.07 -5.63 6.47
C ALA A 22 -7.69 -4.78 7.58
N LYS A 23 -7.49 -3.45 7.55
CA LYS A 23 -8.16 -2.54 8.47
C LYS A 23 -9.68 -2.57 8.34
N SER A 24 -10.19 -2.52 7.11
CA SER A 24 -11.62 -2.52 6.80
C SER A 24 -12.31 -3.83 7.15
N THR A 25 -11.67 -4.96 6.86
CA THR A 25 -12.22 -6.28 7.17
C THR A 25 -12.16 -6.56 8.67
N GLN A 26 -11.08 -6.20 9.37
CA GLN A 26 -11.00 -6.37 10.82
C GLN A 26 -12.05 -5.53 11.56
N SER A 27 -12.31 -4.30 11.13
CA SER A 27 -13.30 -3.44 11.80
C SER A 27 -14.75 -3.89 11.59
N LYS A 28 -15.04 -4.63 10.52
CA LYS A 28 -16.38 -5.14 10.18
C LYS A 28 -16.60 -6.61 10.60
N ALA A 29 -15.55 -7.29 11.01
CA ALA A 29 -15.60 -8.71 11.31
C ALA A 29 -16.12 -8.98 12.73
N THR A 30 -17.25 -9.67 12.82
CA THR A 30 -17.74 -10.26 14.06
C THR A 30 -17.43 -11.75 14.12
N ARG A 31 -17.14 -12.24 15.33
CA ARG A 31 -17.04 -13.68 15.59
C ARG A 31 -18.43 -14.29 15.47
N LEU A 32 -18.52 -15.42 14.81
CA LEU A 32 -19.78 -16.19 14.75
C LEU A 32 -19.97 -16.96 16.06
N ASP A 33 -21.22 -17.28 16.39
CA ASP A 33 -21.53 -18.06 17.59
C ASP A 33 -20.84 -19.43 17.53
N GLY A 34 -20.21 -19.81 18.64
CA GLY A 34 -19.40 -21.04 18.74
C GLY A 34 -18.10 -21.03 17.93
N GLU A 35 -17.74 -19.93 17.27
CA GLU A 35 -16.50 -19.85 16.49
C GLU A 35 -15.27 -19.69 17.39
N SER A 36 -14.36 -20.66 17.32
CA SER A 36 -13.08 -20.58 18.01
C SER A 36 -12.22 -19.43 17.47
N LEU A 37 -11.39 -18.84 18.32
CA LEU A 37 -10.49 -17.75 17.93
C LEU A 37 -9.56 -18.11 16.74
N PRO A 38 -8.98 -19.32 16.67
CA PRO A 38 -8.19 -19.72 15.49
C PRO A 38 -9.03 -19.78 14.21
N LYS A 39 -10.26 -20.30 14.28
CA LYS A 39 -11.18 -20.39 13.13
C LYS A 39 -11.58 -19.00 12.64
N PHE A 40 -11.89 -18.10 13.56
CA PHE A 40 -12.14 -16.68 13.24
C PHE A 40 -10.95 -16.04 12.53
N ARG A 41 -9.73 -16.15 13.09
CA ARG A 41 -8.52 -15.57 12.48
C ARG A 41 -8.24 -16.12 11.08
N SER A 42 -8.42 -17.43 10.89
CA SER A 42 -8.26 -18.08 9.59
C SER A 42 -9.26 -17.53 8.57
N ARG A 43 -10.55 -17.42 8.95
CA ARG A 43 -11.60 -16.85 8.10
C ARG A 43 -11.30 -15.42 7.67
N ILE A 44 -10.87 -14.57 8.62
CA ILE A 44 -10.50 -13.18 8.32
C ILE A 44 -9.27 -13.10 7.40
N SER A 45 -8.25 -13.93 7.64
CA SER A 45 -7.08 -13.99 6.77
C SER A 45 -7.46 -14.40 5.34
N LYS A 46 -8.38 -15.37 5.19
CA LYS A 46 -8.88 -15.81 3.88
C LYS A 46 -9.64 -14.68 3.16
N LEU A 47 -10.52 -14.00 3.88
CA LEU A 47 -11.28 -12.87 3.34
C LEU A 47 -10.38 -11.70 2.90
N HIS A 48 -9.31 -11.40 3.66
CA HIS A 48 -8.32 -10.40 3.24
C HIS A 48 -7.67 -10.77 1.91
N TYR A 49 -7.26 -12.03 1.77
CA TYR A 49 -6.63 -12.53 0.55
C TYR A 49 -7.59 -12.50 -0.64
N GLU A 50 -8.83 -12.96 -0.48
CA GLU A 50 -9.86 -12.94 -1.53
C GLU A 50 -10.14 -11.50 -2.00
N ASN A 51 -10.33 -10.57 -1.06
CA ASN A 51 -10.52 -9.15 -1.39
C ASN A 51 -9.31 -8.55 -2.10
N PHE A 52 -8.10 -8.94 -1.70
CA PHE A 52 -6.86 -8.50 -2.35
C PHE A 52 -6.82 -8.96 -3.80
N ILE A 53 -6.99 -10.27 -4.06
CA ILE A 53 -6.99 -10.82 -5.42
C ILE A 53 -8.11 -10.20 -6.27
N GLN A 54 -9.29 -10.01 -5.70
CA GLN A 54 -10.42 -9.39 -6.40
C GLN A 54 -10.13 -7.95 -6.85
N THR A 55 -9.42 -7.18 -6.01
CA THR A 55 -9.05 -5.78 -6.33
C THR A 55 -8.13 -5.67 -7.55
N PHE A 56 -7.36 -6.72 -7.83
CA PHE A 56 -6.43 -6.79 -8.96
C PHE A 56 -6.90 -7.75 -10.06
N SER A 57 -8.19 -8.12 -10.09
CA SER A 57 -8.75 -9.09 -11.05
C SER A 57 -8.47 -8.74 -12.52
N GLU A 58 -8.52 -7.45 -12.88
CA GLU A 58 -8.17 -6.95 -14.23
C GLU A 58 -6.72 -7.21 -14.66
N CYS A 59 -5.81 -7.45 -13.70
CA CYS A 59 -4.39 -7.68 -13.94
C CYS A 59 -3.86 -8.81 -13.06
N LYS A 60 -4.68 -9.86 -12.88
CA LYS A 60 -4.44 -10.96 -11.93
C LYS A 60 -3.05 -11.59 -12.08
N GLU A 61 -2.56 -11.74 -13.31
CA GLU A 61 -1.25 -12.31 -13.60
C GLU A 61 -0.11 -11.50 -12.95
N ASN A 62 -0.21 -10.18 -12.96
CA ASN A 62 0.80 -9.28 -12.39
C ASN A 62 0.77 -9.23 -10.85
N PHE A 63 -0.34 -9.66 -10.25
CA PHE A 63 -0.58 -9.65 -8.81
C PHE A 63 -0.82 -11.06 -8.23
N CYS A 64 -0.39 -12.09 -8.95
CA CYS A 64 -0.48 -13.46 -8.50
C CYS A 64 0.45 -13.68 -7.29
N ILE A 65 -0.13 -14.01 -6.15
CA ILE A 65 0.54 -14.44 -4.94
C ILE A 65 -0.31 -15.54 -4.33
N ASP A 66 0.30 -16.64 -3.88
CA ASP A 66 -0.46 -17.69 -3.23
C ASP A 66 -0.88 -17.28 -1.80
N PHE A 67 -1.89 -17.95 -1.28
CA PHE A 67 -2.45 -17.64 0.03
C PHE A 67 -1.42 -17.76 1.16
N ILE A 68 -0.55 -18.77 1.13
CA ILE A 68 0.44 -19.04 2.17
C ILE A 68 1.50 -17.93 2.18
N ALA A 69 2.01 -17.55 1.00
CA ALA A 69 2.95 -16.45 0.83
C ALA A 69 2.34 -15.13 1.27
N PHE A 70 1.08 -14.85 0.90
CA PHE A 70 0.35 -13.68 1.36
C PHE A 70 0.25 -13.64 2.89
N GLN A 71 -0.25 -14.73 3.49
CA GLN A 71 -0.43 -14.84 4.94
C GLN A 71 0.88 -14.69 5.71
N ASN A 72 1.98 -15.25 5.20
CA ASN A 72 3.29 -15.16 5.85
C ASN A 72 3.91 -13.77 5.76
N ARG A 73 3.65 -13.01 4.68
CA ARG A 73 4.25 -11.68 4.46
C ARG A 73 3.39 -10.53 4.96
N PHE A 74 2.10 -10.75 5.12
CA PHE A 74 1.17 -9.72 5.58
C PHE A 74 1.49 -9.17 6.98
N PRO A 75 1.83 -9.97 8.01
CA PRO A 75 2.17 -9.46 9.34
C PRO A 75 3.35 -8.49 9.34
N ASP A 76 4.37 -8.77 8.51
CA ASP A 76 5.52 -7.89 8.35
C ASP A 76 5.12 -6.57 7.68
N LEU A 77 4.32 -6.64 6.61
CA LEU A 77 3.77 -5.46 5.94
C LEU A 77 2.97 -4.58 6.93
N HIS A 78 2.07 -5.21 7.70
CA HIS A 78 1.28 -4.52 8.70
C HIS A 78 2.17 -3.86 9.76
N THR A 79 3.19 -4.58 10.23
CA THR A 79 4.17 -4.06 11.20
C THR A 79 4.92 -2.85 10.64
N LYS A 80 5.26 -2.84 9.35
CA LYS A 80 5.90 -1.68 8.69
C LYS A 80 5.00 -0.45 8.67
N PHE A 81 3.70 -0.61 8.44
CA PHE A 81 2.75 0.50 8.50
C PHE A 81 2.48 0.99 9.92
N VAL A 82 2.40 0.09 10.91
CA VAL A 82 2.16 0.46 12.32
C VAL A 82 3.39 1.12 12.92
N LYS A 83 4.58 0.54 12.72
CA LYS A 83 5.86 1.05 13.22
C LYS A 83 6.49 2.06 12.26
N TRP A 84 5.71 2.67 11.37
CA TRP A 84 6.19 3.79 10.58
C TRP A 84 6.65 4.88 11.54
N ASN A 85 7.86 5.42 11.33
CA ASN A 85 8.45 6.40 12.23
C ASN A 85 7.45 7.55 12.49
N SER A 86 7.09 7.78 13.75
CA SER A 86 6.10 8.77 14.16
C SER A 86 6.52 10.20 13.79
N ARG A 87 7.82 10.48 13.73
CA ARG A 87 8.38 11.76 13.26
C ARG A 87 8.21 11.97 11.75
N LYS A 88 7.85 10.92 11.00
CA LYS A 88 7.66 10.88 9.55
C LYS A 88 6.19 10.57 9.18
N ILE A 89 5.25 10.97 10.04
CA ILE A 89 3.82 10.70 9.80
C ILE A 89 3.31 11.33 8.49
N ASN A 90 3.86 12.48 8.10
CA ASN A 90 3.55 13.13 6.82
C ASN A 90 4.01 12.28 5.62
N GLU A 91 5.19 11.66 5.69
CA GLU A 91 5.67 10.74 4.64
C GLU A 91 4.73 9.54 4.47
N ARG A 92 4.26 8.98 5.59
CA ARG A 92 3.25 7.92 5.56
C ARG A 92 1.94 8.38 4.93
N ALA A 93 1.47 9.58 5.29
CA ALA A 93 0.24 10.14 4.74
C ALA A 93 0.36 10.33 3.22
N ILE A 94 1.47 10.88 2.74
CA ILE A 94 1.79 11.02 1.31
C ILE A 94 1.79 9.65 0.63
N TYR A 95 2.46 8.65 1.24
CA TYR A 95 2.54 7.29 0.71
C TYR A 95 1.15 6.65 0.54
N VAL A 96 0.36 6.66 1.62
CA VAL A 96 -0.99 6.09 1.62
C VAL A 96 -1.90 6.84 0.64
N ALA A 97 -1.85 8.17 0.62
CA ALA A 97 -2.66 8.97 -0.30
C ALA A 97 -2.26 8.78 -1.77
N THR A 98 -1.00 8.43 -2.06
CA THR A 98 -0.52 8.19 -3.43
C THR A 98 -1.01 6.85 -3.95
N PHE A 99 -0.95 5.81 -3.12
CA PHE A 99 -1.25 4.42 -3.51
C PHE A 99 -2.61 3.93 -3.01
N ASP A 100 -3.54 4.85 -2.78
CA ASP A 100 -4.88 4.57 -2.26
C ASP A 100 -5.72 3.69 -3.21
N THR A 101 -6.64 2.91 -2.63
CA THR A 101 -7.56 2.04 -3.37
C THR A 101 -8.41 2.80 -4.41
N GLU A 102 -8.88 4.01 -4.10
CA GLU A 102 -9.69 4.81 -5.03
C GLU A 102 -8.86 5.30 -6.22
N LYS A 103 -7.59 5.66 -5.98
CA LYS A 103 -6.68 6.00 -7.07
C LYS A 103 -6.43 4.81 -7.98
N TRP A 104 -6.28 3.61 -7.42
CA TRP A 104 -6.15 2.38 -8.20
C TRP A 104 -7.37 2.15 -9.11
N ARG A 105 -8.59 2.28 -8.58
CA ARG A 105 -9.83 2.09 -9.34
C ARG A 105 -9.95 3.06 -10.52
N LYS A 106 -9.53 4.31 -10.33
CA LYS A 106 -9.58 5.37 -11.34
C LYS A 106 -8.47 5.27 -12.39
N LEU A 107 -7.45 4.43 -12.19
CA LEU A 107 -6.41 4.25 -13.22
C LEU A 107 -7.00 3.54 -14.45
N PRO A 108 -6.67 4.01 -15.67
CA PRO A 108 -7.04 3.29 -16.88
C PRO A 108 -6.28 1.95 -16.95
N SER A 109 -6.88 0.96 -17.61
CA SER A 109 -6.35 -0.41 -17.68
C SER A 109 -4.93 -0.47 -18.25
N SER A 110 -4.60 0.40 -19.20
CA SER A 110 -3.24 0.53 -19.75
C SER A 110 -2.20 0.90 -18.69
N LYS A 111 -2.56 1.76 -17.74
CA LYS A 111 -1.69 2.12 -16.61
C LYS A 111 -1.64 1.04 -15.55
N LYS A 112 -2.78 0.39 -15.25
CA LYS A 112 -2.82 -0.75 -14.32
C LYS A 112 -1.89 -1.90 -14.77
N ALA A 113 -1.80 -2.17 -16.07
CA ALA A 113 -0.95 -3.21 -16.64
C ALA A 113 0.56 -3.00 -16.37
N GLU A 114 0.99 -1.78 -16.08
CA GLU A 114 2.39 -1.48 -15.76
C GLU A 114 2.76 -1.78 -14.29
N HIS A 115 1.78 -2.11 -13.45
CA HIS A 115 1.97 -2.43 -12.05
C HIS A 115 2.05 -3.95 -11.81
N SER A 116 2.94 -4.39 -10.91
CA SER A 116 3.13 -5.80 -10.57
C SER A 116 3.74 -6.02 -9.18
N LEU A 117 3.73 -7.27 -8.70
CA LEU A 117 4.33 -7.64 -7.41
C LEU A 117 5.86 -7.84 -7.45
N LEU A 118 6.43 -8.21 -8.59
CA LEU A 118 7.86 -8.55 -8.72
C LEU A 118 8.70 -7.33 -9.11
N GLU A 119 8.30 -6.65 -10.19
CA GLU A 119 9.03 -5.52 -10.77
C GLU A 119 8.05 -4.47 -11.29
N CYS A 120 7.61 -3.61 -10.39
CA CYS A 120 6.58 -2.63 -10.68
C CYS A 120 7.16 -1.43 -11.46
N ARG A 121 7.10 -1.51 -12.80
CA ARG A 121 7.48 -0.42 -13.71
C ARG A 121 6.65 0.84 -13.50
N GLY A 122 5.34 0.68 -13.27
CA GLY A 122 4.44 1.79 -13.00
C GLY A 122 4.84 2.60 -11.77
N CYS A 123 5.27 1.94 -10.69
CA CYS A 123 5.76 2.64 -9.50
C CYS A 123 7.16 3.22 -9.71
N SER A 124 8.07 2.52 -10.38
CA SER A 124 9.44 3.02 -10.58
C SER A 124 9.49 4.23 -11.50
N GLN A 125 8.61 4.33 -12.50
CA GLN A 125 8.60 5.45 -13.44
C GLN A 125 7.80 6.66 -12.94
N ARG A 126 6.64 6.44 -12.30
CA ARG A 126 5.70 7.52 -11.97
C ARG A 126 5.69 7.95 -10.51
N TYR A 127 6.08 7.04 -9.63
CA TYR A 127 5.95 7.21 -8.19
C TYR A 127 7.25 6.87 -7.47
N SER A 128 8.40 7.10 -8.12
CA SER A 128 9.72 6.70 -7.63
C SER A 128 10.02 7.28 -6.24
N TYR A 129 9.81 8.59 -6.09
CA TYR A 129 9.96 9.30 -4.83
C TYR A 129 9.06 8.71 -3.75
N GLN A 130 7.76 8.62 -4.00
CA GLN A 130 6.81 8.11 -3.02
C GLN A 130 7.11 6.66 -2.68
N GLN A 131 7.52 5.85 -3.64
CA GLN A 131 7.94 4.46 -3.41
C GLN A 131 9.13 4.39 -2.45
N SER A 132 10.06 5.35 -2.51
CA SER A 132 11.20 5.44 -1.60
C SER A 132 10.80 5.77 -0.16
N LEU A 133 9.62 6.36 0.08
CA LEU A 133 9.14 6.69 1.43
C LEU A 133 8.81 5.44 2.25
N PHE A 134 8.48 4.31 1.60
CA PHE A 134 8.12 3.09 2.31
C PHE A 134 9.34 2.52 3.09
N PRO A 135 9.20 2.20 4.39
CA PRO A 135 10.33 1.77 5.22
C PRO A 135 10.81 0.34 4.89
N VAL A 136 11.56 0.20 3.81
CA VAL A 136 12.27 -1.04 3.44
C VAL A 136 13.61 -1.15 4.15
N LYS A 137 14.08 -2.38 4.38
CA LYS A 137 15.43 -2.62 4.89
C LYS A 137 16.51 -2.61 3.79
N SER A 138 16.14 -2.42 2.52
CA SER A 138 17.08 -2.48 1.39
C SER A 138 17.97 -1.24 1.31
N ASN A 139 19.27 -1.44 1.14
CA ASN A 139 20.25 -0.37 0.97
C ASN A 139 20.11 0.38 -0.36
N GLN A 140 19.45 -0.19 -1.38
CA GLN A 140 19.26 0.43 -2.69
C GLN A 140 18.32 1.65 -2.65
N LEU A 141 17.26 1.62 -1.84
CA LEU A 141 16.34 2.77 -1.68
C LEU A 141 16.82 3.82 -0.68
N LYS A 142 17.80 3.49 0.18
CA LYS A 142 18.44 4.47 1.08
C LYS A 142 19.24 5.52 0.31
N HIS A 143 19.76 5.17 -0.87
CA HIS A 143 20.49 6.11 -1.73
C HIS A 143 19.56 7.13 -2.40
N ILE A 144 18.40 6.70 -2.91
CA ILE A 144 17.40 7.59 -3.51
C ILE A 144 16.86 8.59 -2.47
N GLN A 145 16.70 8.16 -1.20
CA GLN A 145 16.33 9.07 -0.11
C GLN A 145 17.37 10.17 0.17
N LYS A 146 18.65 9.97 -0.19
CA LYS A 146 19.69 11.01 0.02
C LYS A 146 19.70 12.07 -1.08
N GLU A 147 19.22 11.76 -2.28
CA GLU A 147 19.25 12.66 -3.45
C GLU A 147 18.03 13.57 -3.55
N ILE A 148 16.97 13.28 -2.82
CA ILE A 148 15.74 14.07 -2.87
C ILE A 148 15.79 15.08 -1.72
N ASP A 149 15.97 16.35 -2.08
CA ASP A 149 15.96 17.45 -1.12
C ASP A 149 14.55 17.55 -0.50
N PHE A 150 14.42 17.00 0.71
CA PHE A 150 13.14 16.87 1.41
C PHE A 150 12.44 18.21 1.64
N ALA A 151 13.15 19.34 1.53
CA ALA A 151 12.57 20.67 1.61
C ALA A 151 11.60 20.96 0.45
N GLU A 152 11.93 20.53 -0.76
CA GLU A 152 11.17 20.84 -1.97
C GLU A 152 9.88 19.99 -2.06
N ALA A 153 9.98 18.71 -1.73
CA ALA A 153 8.82 17.81 -1.67
C ALA A 153 7.86 18.14 -0.51
N ALA A 154 8.36 18.68 0.61
CA ALA A 154 7.52 19.16 1.71
C ALA A 154 6.76 20.44 1.34
N GLN A 155 7.32 21.27 0.45
CA GLN A 155 6.65 22.47 -0.05
C GLN A 155 5.45 22.11 -0.94
N THR A 156 5.63 21.20 -1.90
CA THR A 156 4.52 20.72 -2.76
C THR A 156 3.36 20.15 -1.95
N VAL A 157 3.65 19.48 -0.83
CA VAL A 157 2.62 18.90 0.04
C VAL A 157 1.90 19.97 0.86
N ARG A 158 2.59 21.02 1.32
CA ARG A 158 1.96 22.17 1.96
C ARG A 158 1.04 22.91 0.99
N ASP A 159 1.45 23.06 -0.25
CA ASP A 159 0.66 23.74 -1.28
C ASP A 159 -0.62 22.94 -1.63
N LEU A 160 -0.51 21.62 -1.74
CA LEU A 160 -1.66 20.72 -1.96
C LEU A 160 -2.64 20.64 -0.77
N CYS A 161 -2.14 20.80 0.46
CA CYS A 161 -3.00 20.90 1.65
C CYS A 161 -3.71 22.26 1.72
N HIS A 162 -3.04 23.36 1.37
CA HIS A 162 -3.63 24.70 1.35
C HIS A 162 -4.70 24.88 0.26
N GLU A 163 -4.57 24.24 -0.90
CA GLU A 163 -5.62 24.26 -1.92
C GLU A 163 -6.92 23.58 -1.45
N LYS A 164 -6.82 22.50 -0.67
CA LYS A 164 -7.99 21.79 -0.13
C LYS A 164 -8.75 22.60 0.93
N GLU A 165 -8.05 23.44 1.70
CA GLU A 165 -8.68 24.31 2.70
C GLU A 165 -9.32 25.57 2.10
N LYS A 166 -8.85 26.03 0.93
CA LYS A 166 -9.50 27.14 0.20
C LYS A 166 -10.78 26.72 -0.51
N CYS A 167 -10.91 25.45 -0.88
CA CYS A 167 -12.08 24.92 -1.59
C CYS A 167 -13.28 24.64 -0.67
N THR A 168 -13.07 24.49 0.65
CA THR A 168 -14.12 24.20 1.64
C THR A 168 -14.66 25.43 2.37
N LYS A 169 -14.17 26.64 2.04
CA LYS A 169 -14.64 27.91 2.64
C LYS A 169 -15.35 28.84 1.65
N ARG A 170 -15.71 28.33 0.46
CA ARG A 170 -16.53 29.03 -0.54
C ARG A 170 -17.82 28.24 -0.77
N GLU A 171 -18.66 28.20 0.24
CA GLU A 171 -20.10 27.91 0.14
C GLU A 171 -20.85 28.94 1.00
#